data_AF-A0A9R0YR14-F1
#
_entry.id   AF-A0A9R0YR14-F1
#
_cell.length_a   1.000
_cell.length_b   1.000
_cell.length_c   1.000
_cell.angle_alpha   90.00
_cell.angle_beta   90.00
_cell.angle_gamma   90.00
#
_symmetry.space_group_name_H-M   'P 1'
#
loop_
_entity.id
_entity.type
_entity.pdbx_description
1 polymer ?
#
loop_
_entity_poly.entity_id
_entity_poly.type
_entity_poly.pdbx_seq_one_letter_code
_entity_poly.pdbx_strand_id
1 'polypeptide(L)'
;MLKALPARFLVSPEPGGRRRRPRPRSLRPISAALMTNPAYFEVGRLLGNYGFMNITSYSSSQSGGLPNDAVNQDLSLGYSPEEIERLRVQDVGEGQVKIRLYEGRVVQGPLKGTQTVFKVYPGAIAGASEANLMALNELRTHAFLQSDARDICENIQFLLGAFETATGEQWLAFRDDGRYSAADYAKITSERQLKERPNFWNPYDRAYKLELRKYFVLRLLNGAMCGLVHMHNHDRLHQSLGPSSVVLNTVAEKNGYYLLPQLRDLAFSVDIGYSSVGVGALSDGLWRRASAAGASTPLEKRAFGVADDIYGAGLLIAYMAFIPFCEAGIMDSISLQRLLENTFRLDIYAAREYESLEQNIYMVLPGR
;
A
#
# COMPACT_ATOMS: atom_id res chain seq x y z
N MET A 1 25.09 45.32 25.62
CA MET A 1 25.41 44.65 24.33
C MET A 1 25.22 43.16 24.51
N LEU A 2 24.04 42.66 24.15
CA LEU A 2 23.66 41.24 24.18
C LEU A 2 22.89 41.01 22.87
N LYS A 3 23.37 40.10 22.01
CA LYS A 3 22.69 39.74 20.77
C LYS A 3 21.92 38.43 20.98
N ALA A 4 20.62 38.51 20.76
CA ALA A 4 19.67 37.41 20.85
C ALA A 4 19.72 36.48 19.62
N LEU A 5 19.31 35.23 19.85
CA LEU A 5 19.11 34.16 18.87
C LEU A 5 17.98 34.50 17.88
N PRO A 6 18.08 34.12 16.59
CA PRO A 6 17.03 34.39 15.62
C PRO A 6 15.85 33.42 15.79
N ALA A 7 14.69 33.98 16.12
CA ALA A 7 13.39 33.33 16.05
C ALA A 7 13.01 33.01 14.59
N ARG A 8 12.97 31.72 14.24
CA ARG A 8 12.25 31.20 13.07
C ARG A 8 11.63 29.84 13.36
N PHE A 9 10.81 29.79 14.39
CA PHE A 9 9.74 28.82 14.53
C PHE A 9 8.63 29.56 15.25
N LEU A 10 7.55 29.85 14.53
CA LEU A 10 6.22 30.33 14.96
C LEU A 10 5.66 31.27 13.87
N VAL A 11 5.04 30.68 12.85
CA VAL A 11 3.99 31.38 12.07
C VAL A 11 2.89 30.36 11.78
N SER A 12 1.75 30.57 12.42
CA SER A 12 0.46 29.89 12.15
C SER A 12 -0.02 30.19 10.73
N PRO A 13 -0.78 29.29 10.07
CA PRO A 13 -1.45 29.63 8.82
C PRO A 13 -2.95 29.83 9.02
N GLU A 14 -3.47 30.95 8.53
CA GLU A 14 -4.87 31.20 8.13
C GLU A 14 -4.82 32.26 7.00
N PRO A 15 -5.83 32.40 6.13
CA PRO A 15 -5.78 31.83 4.78
C PRO A 15 -5.75 32.92 3.69
N GLY A 16 -5.33 32.55 2.48
CA GLY A 16 -5.53 33.38 1.30
C GLY A 16 -4.24 33.78 0.60
N GLY A 17 -3.91 33.01 -0.44
CA GLY A 17 -2.84 33.36 -1.36
C GLY A 17 -2.52 32.19 -2.27
N ARG A 18 -3.24 32.08 -3.39
CA ARG A 18 -2.93 31.12 -4.47
C ARG A 18 -1.54 31.42 -5.04
N ARG A 19 -0.50 30.89 -4.39
CA ARG A 19 0.85 30.81 -4.97
C ARG A 19 0.86 29.68 -5.98
N ARG A 20 0.93 30.03 -7.26
CA ARG A 20 1.18 29.11 -8.36
C ARG A 20 2.49 28.37 -8.07
N ARG A 21 2.40 27.07 -7.76
CA ARG A 21 3.56 26.19 -7.66
C ARG A 21 4.25 26.12 -9.04
N PRO A 22 5.59 26.03 -9.10
CA PRO A 22 6.28 25.68 -10.34
C PRO A 22 5.80 24.29 -10.74
N ARG A 23 5.17 24.18 -11.91
CA ARG A 23 4.73 22.89 -12.46
C ARG A 23 5.96 21.99 -12.63
N PRO A 24 5.96 20.75 -12.14
CA PRO A 24 6.89 19.75 -12.65
C PRO A 24 6.68 19.66 -14.16
N ARG A 25 7.74 19.39 -14.92
CA ARG A 25 7.69 19.20 -16.38
C ARG A 25 6.46 18.35 -16.72
N SER A 26 5.52 18.97 -17.43
CA SER A 26 4.34 18.34 -18.01
C SER A 26 4.74 17.00 -18.63
N LEU A 27 4.45 15.90 -17.94
CA LEU A 27 4.23 14.63 -18.62
C LEU A 27 3.15 14.95 -19.64
N ARG A 28 3.46 14.73 -20.93
CA ARG A 28 2.47 14.89 -21.99
C ARG A 28 1.20 14.16 -21.53
N PRO A 29 -0.01 14.74 -21.69
CA PRO A 29 -1.23 14.02 -21.42
C PRO A 29 -1.30 12.92 -22.47
N ILE A 30 -0.67 11.79 -22.16
CA ILE A 30 -0.82 10.56 -22.90
C ILE A 30 -2.19 10.08 -22.46
N SER A 31 -3.23 10.59 -23.12
CA SER A 31 -4.46 9.85 -23.30
C SER A 31 -4.09 8.61 -24.11
N ALA A 32 -3.43 7.65 -23.47
CA ALA A 32 -3.21 6.35 -24.08
C ALA A 32 -4.56 5.68 -24.01
N ALA A 33 -5.27 5.66 -25.14
CA ALA A 33 -6.25 4.63 -25.37
C ALA A 33 -5.61 3.31 -24.92
N LEU A 34 -6.29 2.61 -24.00
CA LEU A 34 -5.81 1.38 -23.41
C LEU A 34 -5.30 0.44 -24.51
N MET A 35 -4.03 0.02 -24.42
CA MET A 35 -3.41 -0.81 -25.45
C MET A 35 -3.91 -2.25 -25.33
N THR A 36 -4.70 -2.69 -26.31
CA THR A 36 -5.32 -4.04 -26.29
C THR A 36 -4.68 -5.04 -27.24
N ASN A 37 -3.80 -4.59 -28.14
CA ASN A 37 -3.09 -5.50 -29.04
C ASN A 37 -1.82 -6.05 -28.35
N PRO A 38 -1.71 -7.37 -28.11
CA PRO A 38 -0.52 -7.95 -27.49
C PRO A 38 0.77 -7.70 -28.29
N ALA A 39 0.70 -7.52 -29.61
CA ALA A 39 1.86 -7.23 -30.46
C ALA A 39 2.54 -5.88 -30.15
N TYR A 40 1.91 -5.02 -29.35
CA TYR A 40 2.52 -3.78 -28.89
C TYR A 40 3.50 -3.99 -27.72
N PHE A 41 3.55 -5.19 -27.17
CA PHE A 41 4.31 -5.53 -25.99
C PHE A 41 5.36 -6.61 -26.28
N GLU A 42 6.51 -6.48 -25.63
CA GLU A 42 7.50 -7.53 -25.51
C GLU A 42 7.54 -7.98 -24.05
N VAL A 43 7.35 -9.28 -23.82
CA VAL A 43 7.36 -9.90 -22.49
C VAL A 43 8.76 -10.44 -22.21
N GLY A 44 9.30 -10.08 -21.06
CA GLY A 44 10.60 -10.51 -20.57
C GLY A 44 10.51 -11.64 -19.54
N ARG A 45 11.44 -11.62 -18.58
CA ARG A 45 11.57 -12.66 -17.55
C ARG A 45 10.42 -12.62 -16.53
N LEU A 46 10.15 -13.77 -15.93
CA LEU A 46 9.32 -13.89 -14.74
C LEU A 46 10.01 -13.19 -13.56
N LEU A 47 9.30 -12.26 -12.93
CA LEU A 47 9.72 -11.56 -11.71
C LEU A 47 9.38 -12.37 -10.45
N GLY A 48 8.24 -13.07 -10.48
CA GLY A 48 7.77 -13.84 -9.35
C GLY A 48 6.30 -14.18 -9.47
N ASN A 49 5.76 -14.69 -8.37
CA ASN A 49 4.34 -14.96 -8.21
C ASN A 49 3.88 -14.26 -6.94
N TYR A 50 2.67 -13.71 -6.92
CA TYR A 50 2.04 -13.27 -5.68
C TYR A 50 0.57 -13.70 -5.68
N GLY A 51 0.12 -14.16 -4.51
CA GLY A 51 -1.30 -14.35 -4.25
C GLY A 51 -1.90 -13.03 -3.78
N PHE A 52 -3.21 -12.86 -3.97
CA PHE A 52 -3.90 -11.75 -3.35
C PHE A 52 -3.95 -11.92 -1.84
N MET A 53 -3.60 -10.85 -1.14
CA MET A 53 -3.71 -10.71 0.31
C MET A 53 -4.90 -9.79 0.58
N ASN A 54 -5.87 -10.29 1.33
CA ASN A 54 -7.05 -9.56 1.78
C ASN A 54 -6.63 -8.43 2.75
N ILE A 55 -7.48 -7.42 2.97
CA ILE A 55 -7.24 -6.24 3.85
C ILE A 55 -6.70 -6.64 5.24
N THR A 56 -6.97 -7.86 5.66
CA THR A 56 -6.71 -8.38 6.99
C THR A 56 -5.51 -9.32 7.11
N SER A 57 -4.78 -9.61 6.03
CA SER A 57 -3.48 -10.30 6.15
C SER A 57 -2.34 -9.29 6.30
N TYR A 58 -2.33 -8.61 7.44
CA TYR A 58 -1.09 -8.40 8.19
C TYR A 58 -0.55 -9.83 8.40
N SER A 59 0.26 -10.37 7.50
CA SER A 59 0.80 -11.74 7.60
C SER A 59 2.31 -11.67 7.68
N SER A 60 2.89 -12.54 8.50
CA SER A 60 4.32 -12.68 8.65
C SER A 60 4.94 -13.02 7.29
N SER A 61 6.02 -12.33 6.97
CA SER A 61 6.78 -12.46 5.73
C SER A 61 6.86 -13.91 5.23
N GLN A 62 6.08 -14.27 4.22
CA GLN A 62 6.28 -15.52 3.49
C GLN A 62 7.50 -15.37 2.61
N SER A 63 8.59 -15.96 3.07
CA SER A 63 9.85 -16.14 2.39
C SER A 63 9.67 -16.90 1.08
N GLY A 64 10.08 -16.30 -0.05
CA GLY A 64 10.50 -17.06 -1.23
C GLY A 64 11.86 -17.69 -0.92
N GLY A 65 11.89 -19.02 -0.75
CA GLY A 65 12.92 -19.72 0.01
C GLY A 65 14.27 -20.00 -0.64
N LEU A 66 15.17 -20.52 0.20
CA LEU A 66 16.18 -21.57 -0.05
C LEU A 66 16.40 -22.35 1.27
N PRO A 67 16.91 -23.60 1.24
CA PRO A 67 16.54 -24.66 2.18
C PRO A 67 17.43 -24.76 3.43
N ASN A 68 16.84 -25.38 4.45
CA ASN A 68 17.43 -25.83 5.72
C ASN A 68 17.73 -24.71 6.73
N ASP A 69 16.86 -24.57 7.73
CA ASP A 69 17.08 -25.29 8.99
C ASP A 69 15.78 -25.30 9.81
N ALA A 70 15.53 -26.45 10.41
CA ALA A 70 14.43 -26.67 11.31
C ALA A 70 14.60 -25.81 12.58
N VAL A 71 13.48 -25.23 13.01
CA VAL A 71 13.03 -24.92 14.38
C VAL A 71 12.25 -23.61 14.32
N ASN A 72 10.98 -23.69 13.93
CA ASN A 72 9.98 -22.72 14.36
C ASN A 72 9.04 -23.50 15.29
N GLN A 73 9.24 -23.32 16.59
CA GLN A 73 8.23 -23.72 17.56
C GLN A 73 6.98 -22.89 17.29
N ASP A 74 5.89 -23.62 17.10
CA ASP A 74 4.53 -23.15 16.96
C ASP A 74 4.13 -22.38 18.22
N LEU A 75 4.40 -21.07 18.25
CA LEU A 75 3.76 -20.19 19.22
C LEU A 75 2.30 -20.09 18.78
N SER A 76 1.46 -20.87 19.45
CA SER A 76 0.00 -20.82 19.34
C SER A 76 -0.45 -19.39 19.68
N LEU A 77 -0.56 -18.57 18.64
CA LEU A 77 -0.96 -17.17 18.66
C LEU A 77 -2.47 -17.15 18.91
N GLY A 78 -2.88 -16.97 20.16
CA GLY A 78 -4.27 -17.05 20.66
C GLY A 78 -5.32 -16.13 20.03
N TYR A 79 -5.57 -16.29 18.74
CA TYR A 79 -6.83 -15.95 18.11
C TYR A 79 -7.80 -17.13 18.26
N SER A 80 -9.07 -16.84 18.49
CA SER A 80 -10.09 -17.87 18.25
C SER A 80 -10.30 -18.05 16.73
N PRO A 81 -10.69 -19.25 16.27
CA PRO A 81 -11.03 -19.48 14.87
C PRO A 81 -12.06 -18.48 14.33
N GLU A 82 -13.00 -18.03 15.18
CA GLU A 82 -14.04 -17.06 14.80
C GLU A 82 -13.52 -15.64 14.56
N GLU A 83 -12.44 -15.22 15.25
CA GLU A 83 -11.80 -13.91 15.04
C GLU A 83 -10.99 -13.88 13.74
N ILE A 84 -10.29 -14.98 13.43
CA ILE A 84 -9.62 -15.20 12.15
C ILE A 84 -10.65 -15.24 11.01
N GLU A 85 -11.81 -15.86 11.22
CA GLU A 85 -12.91 -15.86 10.24
C GLU A 85 -13.51 -14.48 10.02
N ARG A 86 -13.71 -13.66 11.07
CA ARG A 86 -14.18 -12.26 10.94
C ARG A 86 -13.18 -11.36 10.20
N LEU A 87 -11.89 -11.67 10.33
CA LEU A 87 -10.82 -11.00 9.59
C LEU A 87 -10.82 -11.46 8.12
N ARG A 88 -11.05 -12.75 7.82
CA ARG A 88 -11.01 -13.30 6.45
C ARG A 88 -12.22 -12.97 5.55
N VAL A 89 -13.15 -12.10 5.95
CA VAL A 89 -14.43 -11.87 5.25
C VAL A 89 -14.30 -10.97 4.00
N GLN A 90 -13.35 -11.25 3.11
CA GLN A 90 -13.61 -11.14 1.67
C GLN A 90 -13.27 -12.53 1.11
N ASP A 91 -14.28 -13.24 0.62
CA ASP A 91 -14.20 -14.66 0.26
C ASP A 91 -13.35 -14.87 -1.00
N VAL A 92 -12.04 -14.78 -0.83
CA VAL A 92 -11.00 -15.34 -1.67
C VAL A 92 -9.95 -15.86 -0.70
N GLY A 93 -9.82 -17.18 -0.59
CA GLY A 93 -8.81 -17.78 0.28
C GLY A 93 -7.41 -17.35 -0.18
N GLU A 94 -6.56 -16.93 0.76
CA GLU A 94 -5.14 -16.67 0.50
C GLU A 94 -4.55 -17.89 -0.25
N GLY A 95 -4.09 -17.68 -1.50
CA GLY A 95 -3.52 -18.72 -2.35
C GLY A 95 -4.45 -19.39 -3.37
N GLN A 96 -5.73 -19.03 -3.47
CA GLN A 96 -6.62 -19.59 -4.50
C GLN A 96 -6.30 -19.08 -5.93
N VAL A 97 -5.89 -17.81 -6.05
CA VAL A 97 -5.46 -17.21 -7.31
C VAL A 97 -3.97 -16.89 -7.26
N LYS A 98 -3.18 -17.53 -8.13
CA LYS A 98 -1.74 -17.28 -8.28
C LYS A 98 -1.48 -16.36 -9.45
N ILE A 99 -1.19 -15.08 -9.18
CA ILE A 99 -0.79 -14.13 -10.22
C ILE A 99 0.70 -14.28 -10.48
N ARG A 100 1.07 -14.29 -11.76
CA ARG A 100 2.46 -14.19 -12.19
C ARG A 100 2.80 -12.76 -12.57
N LEU A 101 4.01 -12.33 -12.20
CA LEU A 101 4.56 -11.04 -12.58
C LEU A 101 5.66 -11.23 -13.62
N TYR A 102 5.58 -10.52 -14.74
CA TYR A 102 6.63 -10.52 -15.77
C TYR A 102 7.14 -9.11 -16.03
N GLU A 103 8.43 -8.99 -16.33
CA GLU A 103 8.95 -7.76 -16.94
C GLU A 103 8.46 -7.63 -18.38
N GLY A 104 8.50 -6.42 -18.89
CA GLY A 104 8.32 -6.19 -20.31
C GLY A 104 8.54 -4.77 -20.75
N ARG A 105 8.17 -4.50 -21.99
CA ARG A 105 8.32 -3.20 -22.61
C ARG A 105 7.29 -2.99 -23.71
N VAL A 106 6.89 -1.74 -23.91
CA VAL A 106 6.15 -1.32 -25.10
C VAL A 106 7.12 -1.21 -26.30
N VAL A 107 6.83 -1.94 -27.38
CA VAL A 107 7.68 -2.00 -28.59
C VAL A 107 7.11 -1.22 -29.79
N GLN A 108 5.83 -0.86 -29.75
CA GLN A 108 5.14 -0.13 -30.81
C GLN A 108 4.29 1.04 -30.27
N GLY A 109 3.99 2.00 -31.14
CA GLY A 109 3.12 3.14 -30.82
C GLY A 109 3.82 4.28 -30.05
N PRO A 110 3.05 5.29 -29.61
CA PRO A 110 3.59 6.50 -28.98
C PRO A 110 4.34 6.28 -27.66
N LEU A 111 4.11 5.14 -27.01
CA LEU A 111 4.72 4.74 -25.74
C LEU A 111 5.91 3.80 -25.91
N LYS A 112 6.42 3.64 -27.14
CA LYS A 112 7.58 2.79 -27.41
C LYS A 112 8.75 3.11 -26.48
N GLY A 113 9.30 2.06 -25.85
CA GLY A 113 10.40 2.15 -24.89
C GLY A 113 9.97 2.19 -23.43
N THR A 114 8.70 2.42 -23.13
CA THR A 114 8.17 2.38 -21.76
C THR A 114 8.32 0.98 -21.17
N GLN A 115 8.97 0.86 -20.01
CA GLN A 115 9.06 -0.40 -19.27
C GLN A 115 7.71 -0.76 -18.66
N THR A 116 7.41 -2.06 -18.64
CA THR A 116 6.15 -2.58 -18.13
C THR A 116 6.37 -3.69 -17.11
N VAL A 117 5.43 -3.81 -16.18
CA VAL A 117 5.23 -5.00 -15.36
C VAL A 117 3.88 -5.60 -15.74
N PHE A 118 3.88 -6.86 -16.16
CA PHE A 118 2.66 -7.59 -16.44
C PHE A 118 2.17 -8.30 -15.19
N LYS A 119 0.89 -8.13 -14.86
CA LYS A 119 0.14 -9.01 -13.97
C LYS A 119 -0.63 -10.01 -14.83
N VAL A 120 -0.35 -11.30 -14.61
CA VAL A 120 -0.94 -12.38 -15.40
C VAL A 120 -1.82 -13.24 -14.51
N TYR A 121 -3.11 -13.14 -14.77
CA TYR A 121 -4.15 -13.91 -14.09
C TYR A 121 -4.37 -15.23 -14.83
N PRO A 122 -4.49 -16.36 -14.10
CA PRO A 122 -4.75 -17.65 -14.74
C PRO A 122 -6.10 -17.64 -15.47
N GLY A 123 -6.15 -18.26 -16.65
CA GLY A 123 -7.37 -18.32 -17.46
C GLY A 123 -8.40 -19.34 -16.96
N ALA A 124 -9.63 -19.25 -17.48
CA ALA A 124 -10.76 -20.09 -17.11
C ALA A 124 -10.51 -21.61 -17.24
N ILE A 125 -9.63 -22.02 -18.15
CA ILE A 125 -9.25 -23.43 -18.35
C ILE A 125 -8.55 -24.01 -17.11
N ALA A 126 -7.94 -23.16 -16.27
CA ALA A 126 -7.37 -23.55 -14.98
C ALA A 126 -8.42 -23.65 -13.85
N GLY A 127 -9.73 -23.52 -14.15
CA GLY A 127 -10.81 -23.57 -13.16
C GLY A 127 -10.94 -22.30 -12.29
N ALA A 128 -10.22 -21.22 -12.62
CA ALA A 128 -10.13 -20.02 -11.81
C ALA A 128 -11.15 -18.94 -12.21
N SER A 129 -12.45 -19.22 -12.05
CA SER A 129 -13.54 -18.25 -12.33
C SER A 129 -13.36 -16.91 -11.61
N GLU A 130 -12.82 -16.98 -10.40
CA GLU A 130 -12.52 -15.85 -9.55
C GLU A 130 -11.37 -14.99 -10.10
N ALA A 131 -10.32 -15.61 -10.64
CA ALA A 131 -9.19 -14.88 -11.23
C ALA A 131 -9.65 -13.96 -12.38
N ASN A 132 -10.62 -14.41 -13.18
CA ASN A 132 -11.21 -13.58 -14.22
C ASN A 132 -11.99 -12.38 -13.66
N LEU A 133 -12.77 -12.59 -12.59
CA LEU A 133 -13.47 -11.49 -11.92
C LEU A 133 -12.47 -10.47 -11.37
N MET A 134 -11.39 -10.93 -10.76
CA MET A 134 -10.33 -10.08 -10.21
C MET A 134 -9.61 -9.28 -11.30
N ALA A 135 -9.18 -9.94 -12.38
CA ALA A 135 -8.51 -9.27 -13.51
C ALA A 135 -9.43 -8.22 -14.15
N LEU A 136 -10.70 -8.59 -14.38
CA LEU A 136 -11.69 -7.69 -14.98
C LEU A 136 -11.99 -6.51 -14.07
N ASN A 137 -12.07 -6.72 -12.76
CA ASN A 137 -12.32 -5.66 -11.80
C ASN A 137 -11.13 -4.69 -11.68
N GLU A 138 -9.90 -5.22 -11.63
CA GLU A 138 -8.69 -4.38 -11.65
C GLU A 138 -8.62 -3.56 -12.95
N LEU A 139 -8.84 -4.20 -14.11
CA LEU A 139 -8.89 -3.56 -15.42
C LEU A 139 -9.91 -2.41 -15.44
N ARG A 140 -11.16 -2.69 -15.05
CA ARG A 140 -12.25 -1.70 -15.06
C ARG A 140 -11.96 -0.54 -14.12
N THR A 141 -11.41 -0.82 -12.95
CA THR A 141 -11.07 0.21 -11.96
C THR A 141 -10.01 1.16 -12.50
N HIS A 142 -8.91 0.63 -13.05
CA HIS A 142 -7.89 1.46 -13.66
C HIS A 142 -8.41 2.21 -14.89
N ALA A 143 -9.16 1.56 -15.78
CA ALA A 143 -9.73 2.22 -16.95
C ALA A 143 -10.67 3.37 -16.55
N PHE A 144 -11.44 3.21 -15.48
CA PHE A 144 -12.31 4.25 -14.94
C PHE A 144 -11.51 5.41 -14.34
N LEU A 145 -10.56 5.13 -13.44
CA LEU A 145 -9.71 6.15 -12.80
C LEU A 145 -8.78 6.88 -13.77
N GLN A 146 -8.52 6.30 -14.95
CA GLN A 146 -7.69 6.88 -16.01
C GLN A 146 -8.50 7.44 -17.19
N SER A 147 -9.83 7.52 -17.07
CA SER A 147 -10.69 7.92 -18.17
C SER A 147 -10.57 9.40 -18.57
N ASP A 148 -10.30 10.29 -17.60
CA ASP A 148 -10.01 11.71 -17.85
C ASP A 148 -8.50 11.97 -17.81
N ALA A 149 -7.92 12.26 -18.97
CA ALA A 149 -6.51 12.60 -19.11
C ALA A 149 -6.07 13.86 -18.33
N ARG A 150 -7.02 14.70 -17.86
CA ARG A 150 -6.74 15.89 -17.06
C ARG A 150 -6.71 15.61 -15.56
N ASP A 151 -7.22 14.46 -15.12
CA ASP A 151 -7.37 14.10 -13.71
C ASP A 151 -6.70 12.76 -13.37
N ILE A 152 -5.66 12.37 -14.10
CA ILE A 152 -4.91 11.15 -13.78
C ILE A 152 -4.07 11.38 -12.52
N CYS A 153 -4.31 10.57 -11.48
CA CYS A 153 -3.54 10.61 -10.24
C CYS A 153 -2.16 9.96 -10.41
N GLU A 154 -1.08 10.71 -10.10
CA GLU A 154 0.29 10.18 -10.14
C GLU A 154 0.57 9.16 -9.02
N ASN A 155 -0.25 9.14 -7.97
CA ASN A 155 -0.16 8.23 -6.83
C ASN A 155 -1.00 6.96 -6.96
N ILE A 156 -1.46 6.64 -8.17
CA ILE A 156 -2.08 5.36 -8.51
C ILE A 156 -1.27 4.76 -9.66
N GLN A 157 -0.99 3.46 -9.61
CA GLN A 157 -0.23 2.78 -10.64
C GLN A 157 -0.91 2.91 -12.00
N PHE A 158 -0.14 3.23 -13.04
CA PHE A 158 -0.67 3.49 -14.37
C PHE A 158 -0.82 2.21 -15.18
N LEU A 159 -2.05 1.88 -15.61
CA LEU A 159 -2.36 0.81 -16.55
C LEU A 159 -2.11 1.29 -17.99
N LEU A 160 -1.21 0.61 -18.70
CA LEU A 160 -0.86 0.89 -20.09
C LEU A 160 -1.76 0.13 -21.07
N GLY A 161 -2.12 -1.10 -20.72
CA GLY A 161 -2.84 -2.00 -21.61
C GLY A 161 -3.34 -3.25 -20.93
N ALA A 162 -4.22 -3.97 -21.61
CA ALA A 162 -4.67 -5.28 -21.18
C ALA A 162 -5.08 -6.12 -22.38
N PHE A 163 -4.81 -7.43 -22.33
CA PHE A 163 -5.18 -8.36 -23.39
C PHE A 163 -5.41 -9.76 -22.83
N GLU A 164 -6.17 -10.56 -23.57
CA GLU A 164 -6.40 -11.98 -23.29
C GLU A 164 -5.61 -12.83 -24.29
N THR A 165 -5.00 -13.91 -23.81
CA THR A 165 -4.29 -14.87 -24.67
C THR A 165 -5.23 -15.99 -25.13
N ALA A 166 -4.80 -16.78 -26.12
CA ALA A 166 -5.56 -17.95 -26.58
C ALA A 166 -5.79 -19.01 -25.48
N THR A 167 -4.99 -19.00 -24.40
CA THR A 167 -5.18 -19.87 -23.22
C THR A 167 -6.19 -19.31 -22.22
N GLY A 168 -6.77 -18.14 -22.50
CA GLY A 168 -7.73 -17.44 -21.64
C GLY A 168 -7.10 -16.67 -20.48
N GLU A 169 -5.76 -16.58 -20.41
CA GLU A 169 -5.08 -15.79 -19.38
C GLU A 169 -5.32 -14.30 -19.61
N GLN A 170 -5.58 -13.58 -18.53
CA GLN A 170 -5.76 -12.13 -18.57
C GLN A 170 -4.44 -11.45 -18.21
N TRP A 171 -3.92 -10.64 -19.13
CA TRP A 171 -2.65 -9.94 -18.98
C TRP A 171 -2.92 -8.45 -18.83
N LEU A 172 -2.57 -7.88 -17.68
CA LEU A 172 -2.63 -6.44 -17.44
C LEU A 172 -1.22 -5.86 -17.42
N ALA A 173 -0.98 -4.86 -18.27
CA ALA A 173 0.31 -4.21 -18.45
C ALA A 173 0.35 -2.88 -17.69
N PHE A 174 1.14 -2.81 -16.63
CA PHE A 174 1.33 -1.60 -15.85
C PHE A 174 2.67 -0.94 -16.19
N ARG A 175 2.75 0.38 -16.06
CA ARG A 175 4.02 1.10 -16.17
C ARG A 175 4.95 0.72 -15.01
N ASP A 176 6.19 0.35 -15.31
CA ASP A 176 7.21 0.04 -14.30
C ASP A 176 7.79 1.35 -13.72
N ASP A 177 7.01 2.02 -12.87
CA ASP A 177 7.41 3.22 -12.15
C ASP A 177 8.17 2.89 -10.85
N GLY A 178 8.22 1.62 -10.44
CA GLY A 178 8.88 1.18 -9.21
C GLY A 178 8.72 -0.31 -8.95
N ARG A 179 9.71 -0.89 -8.27
CA ARG A 179 9.80 -2.34 -8.01
C ARG A 179 9.74 -2.71 -6.54
N TYR A 180 9.87 -1.75 -5.65
CA TYR A 180 9.82 -1.96 -4.22
C TYR A 180 8.41 -1.65 -3.71
N SER A 181 7.96 -2.38 -2.70
CA SER A 181 6.79 -2.02 -1.92
C SER A 181 7.17 -1.24 -0.65
N ALA A 182 6.20 -0.62 0.01
CA ALA A 182 6.41 -0.08 1.35
C ALA A 182 6.78 -1.17 2.37
N ALA A 183 6.28 -2.40 2.19
CA ALA A 183 6.71 -3.56 2.97
C ALA A 183 8.21 -3.87 2.76
N ASP A 184 8.70 -3.87 1.51
CA ASP A 184 10.12 -4.09 1.21
C ASP A 184 10.98 -3.01 1.86
N TYR A 185 10.57 -1.74 1.75
CA TYR A 185 11.26 -0.63 2.42
C TYR A 185 11.33 -0.83 3.93
N ALA A 186 10.20 -1.14 4.57
CA ALA A 186 10.15 -1.34 6.02
C ALA A 186 11.07 -2.48 6.46
N LYS A 187 11.05 -3.61 5.75
CA LYS A 187 11.94 -4.76 5.98
C LYS A 187 13.42 -4.40 5.82
N ILE A 188 13.80 -3.79 4.69
CA ILE A 188 15.19 -3.39 4.42
C ILE A 188 15.70 -2.45 5.53
N THR A 189 14.82 -1.59 6.03
CA THR A 189 15.17 -0.56 7.01
C THR A 189 15.28 -1.16 8.43
N SER A 190 14.37 -2.03 8.83
CA SER A 190 14.41 -2.72 10.13
C SER A 190 15.57 -3.72 10.24
N GLU A 191 15.89 -4.43 9.15
CA GLU A 191 17.08 -5.29 9.07
C GLU A 191 18.38 -4.48 9.14
N ARG A 192 18.37 -3.25 8.60
CA ARG A 192 19.51 -2.32 8.74
C ARG A 192 19.67 -1.88 10.19
N GLN A 193 18.59 -1.57 10.90
CA GLN A 193 18.64 -1.24 12.34
C GLN A 193 19.26 -2.39 13.15
N LEU A 194 18.82 -3.63 12.91
CA LEU A 194 19.37 -4.81 13.59
C LEU A 194 20.88 -4.99 13.38
N LYS A 195 21.39 -4.64 12.18
CA LYS A 195 22.80 -4.77 11.81
C LYS A 195 23.66 -3.56 12.20
N GLU A 196 23.05 -2.40 12.42
CA GLU A 196 23.74 -1.17 12.81
C GLU A 196 24.20 -1.28 14.26
N ARG A 197 25.49 -1.58 14.46
CA ARG A 197 26.11 -1.40 15.78
C ARG A 197 26.03 0.10 16.14
N PRO A 198 25.72 0.45 17.40
CA PRO A 198 25.74 1.84 17.82
C PRO A 198 27.16 2.41 17.69
N ASN A 199 27.44 3.08 16.57
CA ASN A 199 28.67 3.83 16.40
C ASN A 199 28.61 5.04 17.34
N PHE A 200 29.19 4.87 18.51
CA PHE A 200 29.23 5.84 19.62
C PHE A 200 29.87 7.20 19.24
N TRP A 201 30.55 7.26 18.09
CA TRP A 201 31.45 8.35 17.73
C TRP A 201 30.83 9.48 16.88
N ASN A 202 29.61 9.34 16.34
CA ASN A 202 28.97 10.43 15.58
C ASN A 202 27.44 10.52 15.80
N PRO A 203 26.98 11.22 16.86
CA PRO A 203 25.55 11.42 17.13
C PRO A 203 24.84 12.25 16.04
N TYR A 204 25.56 13.12 15.31
CA TYR A 204 24.98 13.94 14.24
C TYR A 204 24.58 13.11 13.02
N ASP A 205 25.29 12.01 12.72
CA ASP A 205 24.93 11.09 11.64
C ASP A 205 23.65 10.30 11.99
N ARG A 206 23.48 9.89 13.25
CA ARG A 206 22.27 9.20 13.71
C ARG A 206 21.03 10.10 13.65
N ALA A 207 21.13 11.31 14.16
CA ALA A 207 20.03 12.28 14.12
C ALA A 207 19.63 12.62 12.67
N TYR A 208 20.62 12.85 11.80
CA TYR A 208 20.38 13.12 10.39
C TYR A 208 19.71 11.94 9.66
N LYS A 209 20.17 10.69 9.89
CA LYS A 209 19.52 9.48 9.34
C LYS A 209 18.08 9.34 9.81
N LEU A 210 17.81 9.62 11.07
CA LEU A 210 16.45 9.57 11.61
C LEU A 210 15.54 10.62 10.95
N GLU A 211 16.03 11.84 10.73
CA GLU A 211 15.26 12.88 10.03
C GLU A 211 15.01 12.52 8.56
N LEU A 212 16.00 11.95 7.86
CA LEU A 212 15.80 11.43 6.50
C LEU A 212 14.74 10.33 6.46
N ARG A 213 14.77 9.40 7.42
CA ARG A 213 13.77 8.32 7.53
C ARG A 213 12.37 8.88 7.77
N LYS A 214 12.21 9.80 8.73
CA LYS A 214 10.94 10.48 9.00
C LYS A 214 10.41 11.18 7.74
N TYR A 215 11.27 11.95 7.07
CA TYR A 215 10.89 12.62 5.83
C TYR A 215 10.45 11.64 4.75
N PHE A 216 11.18 10.52 4.58
CA PHE A 216 10.85 9.48 3.61
C PHE A 216 9.50 8.82 3.92
N VAL A 217 9.26 8.43 5.17
CA VAL A 217 7.99 7.83 5.62
C VAL A 217 6.82 8.81 5.44
N LEU A 218 6.98 10.08 5.81
CA LEU A 218 5.95 11.10 5.61
C LEU A 218 5.62 11.31 4.14
N ARG A 219 6.64 11.36 3.27
CA ARG A 219 6.48 11.42 1.82
C ARG A 219 5.71 10.21 1.28
N LEU A 220 6.05 9.02 1.76
CA LEU A 220 5.40 7.77 1.39
C LEU A 220 3.91 7.80 1.74
N LEU A 221 3.61 8.07 3.02
CA LEU A 221 2.24 8.11 3.52
C LEU A 221 1.42 9.20 2.82
N ASN A 222 1.99 10.39 2.62
CA ASN A 222 1.30 11.46 1.90
C ASN A 222 0.92 11.03 0.47
N GLY A 223 1.82 10.36 -0.26
CA GLY A 223 1.51 9.85 -1.59
C GLY A 223 0.40 8.80 -1.58
N ALA A 224 0.48 7.82 -0.67
CA ALA A 224 -0.56 6.80 -0.51
C ALA A 224 -1.94 7.44 -0.18
N MET A 225 -1.99 8.41 0.73
CA MET A 225 -3.23 9.11 1.08
C MET A 225 -3.77 9.96 -0.08
N CYS A 226 -2.90 10.60 -0.87
CA CYS A 226 -3.32 11.30 -2.08
C CYS A 226 -3.98 10.35 -3.09
N GLY A 227 -3.43 9.15 -3.29
CA GLY A 227 -4.06 8.11 -4.12
C GLY A 227 -5.42 7.68 -3.58
N LEU A 228 -5.52 7.45 -2.27
CA LEU A 228 -6.76 6.98 -1.64
C LEU A 228 -7.88 8.04 -1.72
N VAL A 229 -7.55 9.30 -1.42
CA VAL A 229 -8.46 10.44 -1.57
C VAL A 229 -8.94 10.56 -3.02
N HIS A 230 -8.04 10.39 -3.99
CA HIS A 230 -8.43 10.42 -5.39
C HIS A 230 -9.43 9.30 -5.74
N MET A 231 -9.21 8.07 -5.26
CA MET A 231 -10.18 6.98 -5.43
C MET A 231 -11.53 7.30 -4.78
N HIS A 232 -11.54 7.78 -3.54
CA HIS A 232 -12.77 8.10 -2.81
C HIS A 232 -13.57 9.24 -3.47
N ASN A 233 -12.88 10.24 -4.03
CA ASN A 233 -13.52 11.31 -4.81
C ASN A 233 -14.15 10.81 -6.13
N HIS A 234 -13.77 9.62 -6.57
CA HIS A 234 -14.30 8.94 -7.75
C HIS A 234 -15.22 7.77 -7.39
N ASP A 235 -15.76 7.73 -6.17
CA ASP A 235 -16.64 6.65 -5.70
C ASP A 235 -16.00 5.26 -5.86
N ARG A 236 -14.70 5.16 -5.61
CA ARG A 236 -13.94 3.90 -5.61
C ARG A 236 -13.31 3.67 -4.24
N LEU A 237 -13.51 2.48 -3.69
CA LEU A 237 -12.77 2.00 -2.53
C LEU A 237 -11.55 1.18 -2.98
N HIS A 238 -10.47 1.16 -2.21
CA HIS A 238 -9.30 0.32 -2.46
C HIS A 238 -9.53 -1.12 -2.00
N GLN A 239 -10.05 -1.31 -0.78
CA GLN A 239 -10.42 -2.63 -0.24
C GLN A 239 -9.29 -3.68 -0.19
N SER A 240 -8.03 -3.26 -0.17
CA SER A 240 -6.85 -4.13 -0.01
C SER A 240 -5.63 -3.30 0.41
N LEU A 241 -5.86 -2.15 1.08
CA LEU A 241 -4.81 -1.19 1.38
C LEU A 241 -3.88 -1.72 2.47
N GLY A 242 -2.59 -1.75 2.16
CA GLY A 242 -1.54 -2.16 3.10
C GLY A 242 -0.14 -1.88 2.57
N PRO A 243 0.92 -2.23 3.31
CA PRO A 243 2.29 -1.91 2.92
C PRO A 243 2.71 -2.51 1.57
N SER A 244 2.17 -3.68 1.23
CA SER A 244 2.44 -4.35 -0.05
C SER A 244 1.70 -3.74 -1.24
N SER A 245 0.62 -2.99 -1.00
CA SER A 245 -0.17 -2.34 -2.06
C SER A 245 0.33 -0.93 -2.41
N VAL A 246 1.43 -0.47 -1.80
CA VAL A 246 2.10 0.80 -2.12
C VAL A 246 3.43 0.53 -2.80
N VAL A 247 3.54 0.86 -4.09
CA VAL A 247 4.78 0.76 -4.87
C VAL A 247 5.61 2.02 -4.72
N LEU A 248 6.93 1.82 -4.65
CA LEU A 248 7.95 2.84 -4.52
C LEU A 248 8.97 2.71 -5.66
N ASN A 249 9.29 3.85 -6.27
CA ASN A 249 10.36 3.97 -7.26
C ASN A 249 11.77 3.87 -6.64
N THR A 250 11.90 4.08 -5.33
CA THR A 250 13.18 3.97 -4.61
C THR A 250 12.94 3.66 -3.14
N VAL A 251 13.90 3.00 -2.50
CA VAL A 251 13.97 2.76 -1.05
C VAL A 251 15.12 3.52 -0.39
N ALA A 252 15.82 4.36 -1.15
CA ALA A 252 16.93 5.14 -0.65
C ALA A 252 16.42 6.43 0.01
N GLU A 253 16.51 6.51 1.35
CA GLU A 253 16.01 7.64 2.15
C GLU A 253 16.58 9.00 1.69
N LYS A 254 17.86 9.03 1.30
CA LYS A 254 18.52 10.23 0.72
C LYS A 254 17.85 10.74 -0.57
N ASN A 255 17.17 9.87 -1.30
CA ASN A 255 16.45 10.19 -2.53
C ASN A 255 14.96 10.45 -2.25
N GLY A 256 14.55 10.61 -0.98
CA GLY A 256 13.16 10.84 -0.59
C GLY A 256 12.50 12.01 -1.33
N TYR A 257 13.29 12.99 -1.80
CA TYR A 257 12.79 14.09 -2.63
C TYR A 257 12.18 13.62 -3.97
N TYR A 258 12.64 12.51 -4.53
CA TYR A 258 12.15 11.92 -5.77
C TYR A 258 11.21 10.73 -5.55
N LEU A 259 10.88 10.40 -4.29
CA LEU A 259 9.98 9.30 -3.96
C LEU A 259 8.60 9.53 -4.57
N LEU A 260 8.13 8.58 -5.37
CA LEU A 260 6.78 8.54 -5.93
C LEU A 260 6.07 7.28 -5.40
N PRO A 261 5.22 7.41 -4.36
CA PRO A 261 4.40 6.33 -3.86
C PRO A 261 3.16 6.16 -4.73
N GLN A 262 2.84 4.93 -5.10
CA GLN A 262 1.69 4.60 -5.93
C GLN A 262 0.87 3.46 -5.34
N LEU A 263 -0.43 3.66 -5.18
CA LEU A 263 -1.36 2.58 -4.86
C LEU A 263 -1.50 1.61 -6.05
N ARG A 264 -1.58 0.32 -5.74
CA ARG A 264 -1.79 -0.76 -6.71
C ARG A 264 -2.71 -1.84 -6.12
N ASP A 265 -2.91 -2.92 -6.88
CA ASP A 265 -3.68 -4.10 -6.47
C ASP A 265 -5.18 -3.80 -6.30
N LEU A 266 -5.77 -3.19 -7.34
CA LEU A 266 -7.16 -2.73 -7.35
C LEU A 266 -8.18 -3.83 -7.73
N ALA A 267 -7.79 -5.10 -7.65
CA ALA A 267 -8.65 -6.22 -8.00
C ALA A 267 -9.87 -6.37 -7.08
N PHE A 268 -9.77 -5.91 -5.83
CA PHE A 268 -10.89 -5.86 -4.89
C PHE A 268 -11.55 -4.48 -4.80
N SER A 269 -11.15 -3.53 -5.65
CA SER A 269 -11.73 -2.19 -5.62
C SER A 269 -13.25 -2.26 -5.81
N VAL A 270 -13.97 -1.46 -5.04
CA VAL A 270 -15.44 -1.47 -5.03
C VAL A 270 -15.98 -0.14 -5.51
N ASP A 271 -16.93 -0.21 -6.44
CA ASP A 271 -17.75 0.92 -6.86
C ASP A 271 -18.79 1.24 -5.79
N ILE A 272 -18.72 2.45 -5.24
CA ILE A 272 -19.66 2.94 -4.22
C ILE A 272 -20.55 4.07 -4.74
N GLY A 273 -20.64 4.22 -6.06
CA GLY A 273 -21.65 5.05 -6.69
C GLY A 273 -23.04 4.56 -6.29
N TYR A 274 -23.99 5.48 -6.14
CA TYR A 274 -25.30 5.20 -5.54
C TYR A 274 -26.04 3.98 -6.14
N SER A 275 -25.91 3.75 -7.45
CA SER A 275 -26.51 2.62 -8.18
C SER A 275 -25.72 1.31 -8.11
N SER A 276 -24.47 1.34 -7.64
CA SER A 276 -23.53 0.22 -7.63
C SER A 276 -23.33 -0.38 -6.23
N VAL A 277 -23.70 0.34 -5.17
CA VAL A 277 -23.56 -0.12 -3.78
C VAL A 277 -24.37 -1.39 -3.55
N GLY A 278 -23.73 -2.41 -2.96
CA GLY A 278 -24.38 -3.68 -2.64
C GLY A 278 -24.34 -4.72 -3.77
N VAL A 279 -23.62 -4.45 -4.86
CA VAL A 279 -23.54 -5.33 -6.04
C VAL A 279 -22.12 -5.85 -6.25
N GLY A 280 -21.98 -7.17 -6.42
CA GLY A 280 -20.79 -7.81 -6.99
C GLY A 280 -20.10 -8.78 -6.04
N ALA A 281 -19.79 -9.98 -6.56
CA ALA A 281 -19.28 -11.12 -5.80
C ALA A 281 -18.03 -10.80 -4.95
N LEU A 282 -17.08 -10.02 -5.49
CA LEU A 282 -15.85 -9.63 -4.78
C LEU A 282 -16.13 -8.69 -3.58
N SER A 283 -17.27 -8.00 -3.57
CA SER A 283 -17.67 -7.04 -2.54
C SER A 283 -18.68 -7.59 -1.53
N ASP A 284 -19.15 -8.82 -1.72
CA ASP A 284 -20.18 -9.44 -0.87
C ASP A 284 -19.74 -9.53 0.60
N GLY A 285 -18.44 -9.80 0.83
CA GLY A 285 -17.85 -9.78 2.16
C GLY A 285 -17.97 -8.42 2.86
N LEU A 286 -17.62 -7.34 2.15
CA LEU A 286 -17.77 -5.97 2.64
C LEU A 286 -19.22 -5.65 2.98
N TRP A 287 -20.16 -6.00 2.09
CA TRP A 287 -21.58 -5.68 2.29
C TRP A 287 -22.26 -6.51 3.37
N ARG A 288 -21.80 -7.75 3.60
CA ARG A 288 -22.21 -8.53 4.77
C ARG A 288 -21.74 -7.87 6.06
N ARG A 289 -20.47 -7.44 6.15
CA ARG A 289 -19.95 -6.72 7.33
C ARG A 289 -20.70 -5.41 7.57
N ALA A 290 -20.96 -4.65 6.52
CA ALA A 290 -21.74 -3.42 6.60
C ALA A 290 -23.14 -3.69 7.17
N SER A 291 -23.83 -4.70 6.63
CA SER A 291 -25.19 -5.05 7.07
C SER A 291 -25.19 -5.57 8.52
N ALA A 292 -24.19 -6.35 8.91
CA ALA A 292 -24.01 -6.82 10.29
C ALA A 292 -23.72 -5.67 11.27
N ALA A 293 -23.06 -4.61 10.81
CA ALA A 293 -22.85 -3.36 11.55
C ALA A 293 -24.08 -2.43 11.55
N GLY A 294 -25.21 -2.87 10.98
CA GLY A 294 -26.47 -2.12 10.95
C GLY A 294 -26.67 -1.22 9.74
N ALA A 295 -25.76 -1.23 8.76
CA ALA A 295 -25.92 -0.45 7.53
C ALA A 295 -26.97 -1.09 6.60
N SER A 296 -28.14 -0.47 6.53
CA SER A 296 -29.32 -0.97 5.82
C SER A 296 -29.57 -0.24 4.50
N THR A 297 -29.16 1.02 4.40
CA THR A 297 -29.34 1.85 3.19
C THR A 297 -28.07 1.90 2.33
N PRO A 298 -28.17 2.22 1.03
CA PRO A 298 -27.00 2.43 0.17
C PRO A 298 -26.04 3.50 0.70
N LEU A 299 -26.57 4.57 1.30
CA LEU A 299 -25.77 5.64 1.88
C LEU A 299 -24.98 5.17 3.11
N GLU A 300 -25.62 4.40 3.99
CA GLU A 300 -24.96 3.81 5.17
C GLU A 300 -23.88 2.81 4.75
N LYS A 301 -24.15 1.97 3.74
CA LYS A 301 -23.16 1.02 3.21
C LYS A 301 -21.97 1.73 2.55
N ARG A 302 -22.23 2.82 1.82
CA ARG A 302 -21.17 3.69 1.29
C ARG A 302 -20.30 4.27 2.41
N ALA A 303 -20.91 4.81 3.46
CA ALA A 303 -20.19 5.35 4.61
C ALA A 303 -19.36 4.28 5.32
N PHE A 304 -19.93 3.08 5.50
CA PHE A 304 -19.23 1.92 6.07
C PHE A 304 -17.99 1.55 5.23
N GLY A 305 -18.14 1.42 3.91
CA GLY A 305 -17.02 1.06 3.03
C GLY A 305 -15.90 2.10 3.02
N VAL A 306 -16.24 3.40 3.04
CA VAL A 306 -15.24 4.47 3.19
C VAL A 306 -14.52 4.37 4.55
N ALA A 307 -15.26 4.10 5.62
CA ALA A 307 -14.67 3.92 6.95
C ALA A 307 -13.75 2.69 7.03
N ASP A 308 -14.11 1.59 6.38
CA ASP A 308 -13.30 0.35 6.27
C ASP A 308 -11.97 0.60 5.53
N ASP A 309 -12.00 1.37 4.44
CA ASP A 309 -10.79 1.83 3.74
C ASP A 309 -9.92 2.76 4.61
N ILE A 310 -10.54 3.72 5.33
CA ILE A 310 -9.84 4.65 6.23
C ILE A 310 -9.18 3.89 7.38
N TYR A 311 -9.84 2.86 7.91
CA TYR A 311 -9.27 1.97 8.90
C TYR A 311 -8.01 1.26 8.36
N GLY A 312 -8.07 0.71 7.14
CA GLY A 312 -6.89 0.15 6.47
C GLY A 312 -5.75 1.17 6.28
N ALA A 313 -6.11 2.43 5.97
CA ALA A 313 -5.15 3.52 5.86
C ALA A 313 -4.49 3.84 7.22
N GLY A 314 -5.26 3.80 8.32
CA GLY A 314 -4.76 3.95 9.68
C GLY A 314 -3.75 2.88 10.06
N LEU A 315 -4.03 1.62 9.72
CA LEU A 315 -3.09 0.53 9.96
C LEU A 315 -1.82 0.64 9.10
N LEU A 316 -1.92 1.11 7.86
CA LEU A 316 -0.74 1.44 7.03
C LEU A 316 0.11 2.54 7.68
N ILE A 317 -0.52 3.60 8.21
CA ILE A 317 0.19 4.67 8.94
C ILE A 317 0.92 4.08 10.14
N ALA A 318 0.25 3.28 10.95
CA ALA A 318 0.86 2.61 12.09
C ALA A 318 2.05 1.75 11.65
N TYR A 319 1.87 0.88 10.67
CA TYR A 319 2.93 0.00 10.17
C TYR A 319 4.19 0.81 9.76
N MET A 320 4.00 1.90 9.01
CA MET A 320 5.10 2.73 8.55
C MET A 320 5.71 3.63 9.62
N ALA A 321 4.95 3.95 10.67
CA ALA A 321 5.44 4.71 11.82
C ALA A 321 6.31 3.86 12.78
N PHE A 322 6.05 2.56 12.86
CA PHE A 322 6.75 1.65 13.77
C PHE A 322 7.84 0.83 13.08
N ILE A 323 7.48 0.02 12.07
CA ILE A 323 8.37 -1.03 11.56
C ILE A 323 9.71 -0.50 11.02
N PRO A 324 9.77 0.59 10.22
CA PRO A 324 11.05 1.14 9.75
C PRO A 324 11.95 1.69 10.88
N PHE A 325 11.42 1.90 12.08
CA PHE A 325 12.12 2.48 13.22
C PHE A 325 12.49 1.44 14.28
N CYS A 326 12.02 0.20 14.16
CA CYS A 326 12.37 -0.91 15.04
C CYS A 326 13.40 -1.85 14.40
N GLU A 327 14.09 -2.64 15.21
CA GLU A 327 14.89 -3.76 14.71
C GLU A 327 13.98 -4.86 14.15
N ALA A 328 14.46 -5.54 13.11
CA ALA A 328 13.72 -6.65 12.51
C ALA A 328 13.40 -7.74 13.57
N GLY A 329 12.15 -8.20 13.59
CA GLY A 329 11.67 -9.24 14.50
C GLY A 329 11.09 -8.72 15.83
N ILE A 330 11.26 -7.44 16.17
CA ILE A 330 10.64 -6.85 17.38
C ILE A 330 9.13 -6.71 17.22
N MET A 331 8.70 -6.28 16.03
CA MET A 331 7.30 -5.99 15.76
C MET A 331 6.95 -6.47 14.37
N ASP A 332 5.84 -7.17 14.26
CA ASP A 332 5.22 -7.56 13.00
C ASP A 332 3.86 -6.88 12.85
N SER A 333 3.32 -7.04 11.65
CA SER A 333 2.07 -6.45 11.19
C SER A 333 0.87 -6.83 12.09
N ILE A 334 0.76 -8.10 12.48
CA ILE A 334 -0.34 -8.62 13.32
C ILE A 334 -0.21 -8.10 14.74
N SER A 335 1.00 -8.16 15.27
CA SER A 335 1.29 -7.72 16.63
C SER A 335 0.97 -6.24 16.80
N LEU A 336 1.31 -5.40 15.82
CA LEU A 336 1.00 -3.98 15.82
C LEU A 336 -0.52 -3.72 15.74
N GLN A 337 -1.23 -4.44 14.88
CA GLN A 337 -2.68 -4.33 14.79
C GLN A 337 -3.34 -4.68 16.14
N ARG A 338 -2.99 -5.83 16.73
CA ARG A 338 -3.49 -6.26 18.05
C ARG A 338 -3.19 -5.25 19.14
N LEU A 339 -1.99 -4.67 19.14
CA LEU A 339 -1.60 -3.65 20.11
C LEU A 339 -2.55 -2.44 20.03
N LEU A 340 -2.83 -1.96 18.82
CA LEU A 340 -3.72 -0.81 18.64
C LEU A 340 -5.18 -1.16 18.93
N GLU A 341 -5.66 -2.32 18.48
CA GLU A 341 -7.07 -2.72 18.63
C GLU A 341 -7.42 -3.17 20.04
N ASN A 342 -6.60 -4.01 20.66
CA ASN A 342 -6.94 -4.65 21.92
C ASN A 342 -6.43 -3.87 23.12
N THR A 343 -5.17 -3.41 23.05
CA THR A 343 -4.53 -2.70 24.17
C THR A 343 -4.98 -1.25 24.22
N PHE A 344 -4.85 -0.53 23.11
CA PHE A 344 -5.19 0.89 23.06
C PHE A 344 -6.63 1.16 22.63
N ARG A 345 -7.39 0.15 22.18
CA ARG A 345 -8.78 0.31 21.71
C ARG A 345 -8.93 1.44 20.68
N LEU A 346 -7.95 1.54 19.79
CA LEU A 346 -7.81 2.57 18.77
C LEU A 346 -7.66 4.01 19.32
N ASP A 347 -7.36 4.17 20.61
CA ASP A 347 -7.00 5.46 21.19
C ASP A 347 -5.53 5.80 20.85
N ILE A 348 -5.39 6.61 19.80
CA ILE A 348 -4.09 7.05 19.29
C ILE A 348 -3.37 7.96 20.30
N TYR A 349 -4.11 8.69 21.14
CA TYR A 349 -3.50 9.54 22.16
C TYR A 349 -2.90 8.69 23.28
N ALA A 350 -3.64 7.68 23.76
CA ALA A 350 -3.13 6.72 24.73
C ALA A 350 -1.91 5.95 24.20
N ALA A 351 -1.93 5.52 22.93
CA ALA A 351 -0.80 4.86 22.29
C ALA A 351 0.44 5.77 22.25
N ARG A 352 0.28 7.02 21.83
CA ARG A 352 1.36 8.00 21.78
C ARG A 352 1.92 8.33 23.17
N GLU A 353 1.05 8.45 24.17
CA GLU A 353 1.46 8.74 25.55
C GLU A 353 2.28 7.58 26.13
N TYR A 354 1.88 6.33 25.88
CA TYR A 354 2.64 5.15 26.29
C TYR A 354 4.09 5.16 25.76
N GLU A 355 4.28 5.46 24.47
CA GLU A 355 5.63 5.58 23.88
C GLU A 355 6.47 6.70 24.52
N SER A 356 5.83 7.82 24.85
CA SER A 356 6.49 8.94 25.50
C SER A 356 6.88 8.65 26.95
N LEU A 357 6.12 7.79 27.64
CA LEU A 357 6.38 7.36 29.01
C LEU A 357 7.56 6.38 29.08
N GLU A 358 7.69 5.43 28.14
CA GLU A 358 8.87 4.56 28.08
C GLU A 358 10.16 5.34 27.82
N GLN A 359 10.14 6.34 26.91
CA GLN A 359 11.30 7.21 26.69
C GLN A 359 11.70 8.00 27.96
N ASN A 360 10.72 8.37 28.79
CA ASN A 360 10.97 9.06 30.06
C ASN A 360 11.50 8.11 31.16
N ILE A 361 11.07 6.84 31.20
CA ILE A 361 11.58 5.87 32.18
C ILE A 361 13.08 5.59 31.94
N TYR A 362 13.53 5.53 30.68
CA TYR A 362 14.96 5.39 30.36
C TYR A 362 15.78 6.68 30.58
N MET A 363 15.15 7.84 30.67
CA MET A 363 15.80 9.13 31.01
C MET A 363 15.84 9.40 32.52
N VAL A 364 15.10 8.66 33.34
CA VAL A 364 14.97 8.86 34.80
C VAL A 364 15.72 7.80 35.62
N LEU A 365 16.47 6.89 34.99
CA LEU A 365 17.46 6.06 35.69
C LEU A 365 18.88 6.65 35.53
N PRO A 366 19.33 7.54 36.44
CA PRO A 366 20.74 7.90 36.51
C PRO A 366 21.51 6.71 37.09
N GLY A 367 22.44 6.18 36.30
CA GLY A 367 23.60 5.40 36.78
C GLY A 367 23.31 4.07 37.46
N ARG A 368 23.65 2.98 36.77
CA ARG A 368 24.45 1.90 37.37
C ARG A 368 25.53 1.48 36.41
#